data_AF-A0A851TZQ2-F1
#
_entry.id   AF-A0A851TZQ2-F1
#
_cell.length_a   1.000
_cell.length_b   1.000
_cell.length_c   1.000
_cell.angle_alpha   90.00
_cell.angle_beta   90.00
_cell.angle_gamma   90.00
#
_symmetry.space_group_name_H-M   'P 1'
#
loop_
_entity.id
_entity.type
_entity.pdbx_description
1 polymer ?
#
loop_
_entity_poly.entity_id
_entity_poly.type
_entity_poly.pdbx_seq_one_letter_code
_entity_poly.pdbx_strand_id
1 'polypeptide(L)'
;QKEDIVVTLLPAGHCPGSVMFLFEGENGTVLYTGDFRLAKGEAARMELLHSGTRVKDIQSVYLDTTFCDPKFYHIPSREECLNGILELVRSWTSLSRNHVVWLNCKAAYGYEYLFINLSEELGIKVHMNKLDMFRNMPEILCHVSKDPRTQIHACRHPRDDDCFRGNKLPCGMTRLNGTPLHVISIKPSTMWFGERKK
;
A
#
# COMPACT_ATOMS: atom_id res chain seq x y z
N GLN A 1 18.01 19.85 -33.90
CA GLN A 1 17.22 20.79 -33.09
C GLN A 1 17.30 20.34 -31.64
N LYS A 2 17.43 21.26 -30.69
CA LYS A 2 17.24 20.97 -29.26
C LYS A 2 15.79 21.33 -28.94
N GLU A 3 15.12 20.47 -28.20
CA GLU A 3 13.77 20.70 -27.68
C GLU A 3 13.88 20.71 -26.15
N ASP A 4 13.37 21.77 -25.54
CA ASP A 4 13.34 21.92 -24.10
C ASP A 4 11.96 21.51 -23.58
N ILE A 5 11.94 20.68 -22.53
CA ILE A 5 10.71 20.23 -21.86
C ILE A 5 10.81 20.52 -20.37
N VAL A 6 9.70 20.91 -19.77
CA VAL A 6 9.55 21.01 -18.32
C VAL A 6 8.79 19.77 -17.84
N VAL A 7 9.31 19.13 -16.79
CA VAL A 7 8.69 17.94 -16.20
C VAL A 7 8.40 18.20 -14.73
N THR A 8 7.13 18.06 -14.36
CA THR A 8 6.68 18.12 -12.97
C THR A 8 6.28 16.73 -12.50
N LEU A 9 6.81 16.30 -11.34
CA LEU A 9 6.39 15.07 -10.69
C LEU A 9 5.24 15.37 -9.72
N LEU A 10 4.11 14.69 -9.89
CA LEU A 10 2.95 14.76 -9.01
C LEU A 10 2.79 13.43 -8.25
N PRO A 11 2.33 13.42 -6.99
CA PRO A 11 2.18 12.17 -6.25
C PRO A 11 1.08 11.28 -6.84
N ALA A 12 1.40 10.00 -7.11
CA ALA A 12 0.44 9.04 -7.69
C ALA A 12 -0.35 8.22 -6.65
N GLY A 13 0.11 8.19 -5.39
CA GLY A 13 -0.60 7.47 -4.31
C GLY A 13 -0.59 5.93 -4.43
N HIS A 14 0.27 5.36 -5.27
CA HIS A 14 0.32 3.92 -5.54
C HIS A 14 1.30 3.16 -4.61
N CYS A 15 2.55 3.62 -4.50
CA CYS A 15 3.56 3.05 -3.62
C CYS A 15 4.61 4.12 -3.23
N PRO A 16 5.53 3.86 -2.27
CA PRO A 16 6.61 4.80 -1.98
C PRO A 16 7.41 5.17 -3.23
N GLY A 17 7.52 6.47 -3.51
CA GLY A 17 8.20 7.00 -4.70
C GLY A 17 7.36 6.99 -5.99
N SER A 18 6.11 6.51 -5.99
CA SER A 18 5.26 6.55 -7.18
C SER A 18 4.83 7.98 -7.54
N VAL A 19 5.01 8.35 -8.81
CA VAL A 19 4.70 9.69 -9.32
C VAL A 19 4.01 9.62 -10.67
N MET A 20 3.17 10.63 -10.93
CA MET A 20 2.71 11.00 -12.27
C MET A 20 3.68 12.03 -12.84
N PHE A 21 3.88 12.02 -14.16
CA PHE A 21 4.72 12.99 -14.87
C PHE A 21 3.83 13.92 -15.70
N LEU A 22 3.91 15.21 -15.40
CA LEU A 22 3.31 16.28 -16.18
C LEU A 22 4.40 16.91 -17.06
N PHE A 23 4.30 16.73 -18.37
CA PHE A 23 5.21 17.28 -19.37
C PHE A 23 4.62 18.54 -19.98
N GLU A 24 5.41 19.60 -20.05
CA GLU A 24 5.06 20.88 -20.68
C GLU A 24 6.16 21.26 -21.68
N GLY A 25 5.80 21.46 -22.94
CA GLY A 25 6.72 21.83 -24.02
C GLY A 25 6.01 22.51 -25.18
N GLU A 26 6.74 22.79 -26.26
CA GLU A 26 6.22 23.47 -27.45
C GLU A 26 5.08 22.69 -28.14
N ASN A 27 5.06 21.36 -27.98
CA ASN A 27 4.08 20.45 -28.55
C ASN A 27 2.88 20.17 -27.61
N GLY A 28 2.67 21.01 -26.59
CA GLY A 28 1.53 20.92 -25.67
C GLY A 28 1.85 20.29 -24.32
N THR A 29 0.80 20.11 -23.51
CA THR A 29 0.89 19.55 -22.16
C THR A 29 0.37 18.13 -22.12
N VAL A 30 1.13 17.20 -21.53
CA VAL A 30 0.78 15.78 -21.44
C VAL A 30 0.91 15.30 -20.00
N LEU A 31 -0.07 14.53 -19.52
CA LEU A 31 -0.01 13.86 -18.22
C LEU A 31 0.14 12.35 -18.41
N TYR A 32 1.20 11.78 -17.85
CA TYR A 32 1.40 10.33 -17.73
C TYR A 32 1.23 9.94 -16.27
N THR A 33 0.24 9.11 -15.95
CA THR A 33 -0.08 8.84 -14.53
C THR A 33 0.83 7.80 -13.90
N GLY A 34 1.43 6.91 -14.70
CA GLY A 34 1.87 5.60 -14.18
C GLY A 34 0.70 4.88 -13.49
N ASP A 35 1.00 3.94 -12.61
CA ASP A 35 -0.03 3.37 -11.73
C ASP A 35 -0.38 4.38 -10.63
N PHE A 36 -1.68 4.66 -10.45
CA PHE A 36 -2.12 5.67 -9.49
C PHE A 36 -3.37 5.25 -8.73
N ARG A 37 -3.55 5.84 -7.55
CA ARG A 37 -4.79 5.75 -6.79
C ARG A 37 -5.04 7.05 -6.05
N LEU A 38 -5.89 7.90 -6.64
CA LEU A 38 -6.30 9.17 -6.04
C LEU A 38 -7.73 9.09 -5.53
N ALA A 39 -7.95 9.54 -4.31
CA ALA A 39 -9.29 9.75 -3.77
C ALA A 39 -9.95 10.98 -4.42
N LYS A 40 -11.28 11.05 -4.32
CA LYS A 40 -12.05 12.19 -4.82
C LYS A 40 -11.53 13.49 -4.20
N GLY A 41 -11.20 14.46 -5.03
CA GLY A 41 -10.70 15.77 -4.62
C GLY A 41 -9.17 15.88 -4.51
N GLU A 42 -8.41 14.77 -4.54
CA GLU A 42 -6.94 14.84 -4.42
C GLU A 42 -6.30 15.55 -5.62
N ALA A 43 -6.73 15.23 -6.84
CA ALA A 43 -6.24 15.91 -8.05
C ALA A 43 -6.50 17.42 -8.01
N ALA A 44 -7.65 17.84 -7.47
CA ALA A 44 -8.01 19.27 -7.36
C ALA A 44 -7.11 20.04 -6.37
N ARG A 45 -6.45 19.35 -5.44
CA ARG A 45 -5.49 19.95 -4.50
C ARG A 45 -4.06 20.04 -5.05
N MET A 46 -3.81 19.47 -6.24
CA MET A 46 -2.49 19.54 -6.87
C MET A 46 -2.32 20.89 -7.57
N GLU A 47 -1.75 21.87 -6.88
CA GLU A 47 -1.58 23.24 -7.40
C GLU A 47 -0.89 23.27 -8.77
N LEU A 48 0.15 22.45 -8.97
CA LEU A 48 0.92 22.38 -10.21
C LEU A 48 0.16 21.74 -11.40
N LEU A 49 -0.99 21.11 -11.15
CA LEU A 49 -1.92 20.62 -12.19
C LEU A 49 -2.84 21.75 -12.71
N HIS A 50 -2.81 22.92 -12.07
CA HIS A 50 -3.69 24.05 -12.36
C HIS A 50 -2.91 25.24 -12.93
N SER A 51 -3.61 26.07 -13.70
CA SER A 51 -3.19 27.40 -14.13
C SER A 51 -4.27 28.39 -13.70
N GLY A 52 -3.96 29.22 -12.70
CA GLY A 52 -4.97 30.02 -12.00
C GLY A 52 -6.00 29.14 -11.30
N THR A 53 -7.28 29.34 -11.58
CA THR A 53 -8.39 28.58 -10.97
C THR A 53 -8.86 27.39 -11.81
N ARG A 54 -8.18 27.07 -12.91
CA ARG A 54 -8.57 26.01 -13.85
C ARG A 54 -7.46 24.96 -13.96
N VAL A 55 -7.85 23.74 -14.31
CA VAL A 55 -6.87 22.72 -14.73
C VAL A 55 -6.08 23.24 -15.93
N LYS A 56 -4.80 22.87 -16.03
CA LYS A 56 -3.99 23.16 -17.23
C LYS A 56 -4.67 22.58 -18.47
N ASP A 57 -4.39 23.18 -19.62
CA ASP A 57 -4.85 22.66 -20.90
C ASP A 57 -4.03 21.41 -21.27
N ILE A 58 -4.54 20.24 -20.90
CA ILE A 58 -3.88 18.95 -21.08
C ILE A 58 -4.37 18.33 -22.38
N GLN A 59 -3.48 18.25 -23.37
CA GLN A 59 -3.78 17.71 -24.68
C GLN A 59 -3.99 16.19 -24.65
N SER A 60 -3.24 15.48 -23.80
CA SER A 60 -3.34 14.03 -23.70
C SER A 60 -3.05 13.53 -22.30
N VAL A 61 -3.82 12.51 -21.89
CA VAL A 61 -3.63 11.80 -20.63
C VAL A 61 -3.38 10.33 -20.93
N TYR A 62 -2.21 9.84 -20.54
CA TYR A 62 -1.88 8.42 -20.54
C TYR A 62 -2.15 7.88 -19.14
N LEU A 63 -3.38 7.35 -18.95
CA LEU A 63 -3.90 6.96 -17.65
C LEU A 63 -3.79 5.46 -17.35
N ASP A 64 -3.60 5.12 -16.08
CA ASP A 64 -3.86 3.79 -15.55
C ASP A 64 -5.34 3.43 -15.70
N THR A 65 -5.59 2.31 -16.36
CA THR A 65 -6.92 1.78 -16.66
C THR A 65 -7.17 0.41 -16.01
N THR A 66 -6.36 0.00 -15.03
CA THR A 66 -6.42 -1.31 -14.36
C THR A 66 -7.85 -1.69 -13.92
N PHE A 67 -8.61 -0.71 -13.43
CA PHE A 67 -10.00 -0.89 -13.00
C PHE A 67 -11.02 -0.06 -13.80
N CYS A 68 -10.69 0.31 -15.05
CA CYS A 68 -11.56 1.11 -15.93
C CYS A 68 -12.67 0.25 -16.57
N ASP A 69 -13.48 -0.40 -15.72
CA ASP A 69 -14.64 -1.21 -16.10
C ASP A 69 -15.76 -0.92 -15.08
N PRO A 70 -17.01 -0.65 -15.51
CA PRO A 70 -18.13 -0.35 -14.62
C PRO A 70 -18.37 -1.36 -13.50
N LYS A 71 -17.90 -2.61 -13.64
CA LYS A 71 -17.98 -3.61 -12.57
C LYS A 71 -17.22 -3.19 -11.31
N PHE A 72 -16.14 -2.40 -11.45
CA PHE A 72 -15.28 -1.94 -10.35
C PHE A 72 -15.71 -0.60 -9.76
N TYR A 73 -17.00 -0.28 -9.85
CA TYR A 73 -17.56 1.04 -9.55
C TYR A 73 -17.08 1.67 -8.25
N HIS A 74 -17.07 0.92 -7.15
CA HIS A 74 -16.61 1.40 -5.85
C HIS A 74 -15.60 0.44 -5.23
N ILE A 75 -14.38 0.93 -5.03
CA ILE A 75 -13.37 0.29 -4.18
C ILE A 75 -13.32 1.07 -2.85
N PRO A 76 -13.36 0.42 -1.67
CA PRO A 76 -13.27 1.11 -0.38
C PRO A 76 -12.02 1.99 -0.29
N SER A 77 -12.13 3.15 0.36
CA SER A 77 -11.03 4.11 0.52
C SER A 77 -9.83 3.52 1.26
N ARG A 78 -8.68 4.20 1.16
CA ARG A 78 -7.46 3.82 1.87
C ARG A 78 -7.68 3.74 3.38
N GLU A 79 -8.44 4.67 3.93
CA GLU A 79 -8.80 4.74 5.34
C GLU A 79 -9.73 3.59 5.76
N GLU A 80 -10.80 3.32 5.00
CA GLU A 80 -11.70 2.20 5.27
C GLU A 80 -10.96 0.84 5.23
N CYS A 81 -10.08 0.65 4.24
CA CYS A 81 -9.24 -0.54 4.17
C CYS A 81 -8.31 -0.67 5.38
N LEU A 82 -7.67 0.43 5.80
CA LEU A 82 -6.78 0.45 6.96
C LEU A 82 -7.55 0.11 8.24
N ASN A 83 -8.67 0.77 8.48
CA ASN A 83 -9.47 0.60 9.69
C ASN A 83 -9.95 -0.86 9.84
N GLY A 84 -10.45 -1.46 8.76
CA GLY A 84 -10.88 -2.86 8.79
C GLY A 84 -9.75 -3.84 9.15
N ILE A 85 -8.54 -3.62 8.63
CA ILE A 85 -7.37 -4.47 8.99
C ILE A 85 -6.93 -4.16 10.43
N LEU A 86 -6.86 -2.90 10.82
CA LEU A 86 -6.45 -2.48 12.16
C LEU A 86 -7.32 -3.09 13.25
N GLU A 87 -8.64 -3.03 13.09
CA GLU A 87 -9.59 -3.62 14.05
C GLU A 87 -9.41 -5.14 14.19
N LEU A 88 -9.25 -5.85 13.07
CA LEU A 88 -9.00 -7.29 13.07
C LEU A 88 -7.66 -7.63 13.73
N VAL A 89 -6.59 -6.91 13.41
CA VAL A 89 -5.27 -7.13 14.02
C VAL A 89 -5.31 -6.83 15.52
N ARG A 90 -5.94 -5.72 15.93
CA ARG A 90 -6.09 -5.31 17.33
C ARG A 90 -6.86 -6.35 18.13
N SER A 91 -8.02 -6.77 17.64
CA SER A 91 -8.84 -7.79 18.31
C SER A 91 -8.10 -9.11 18.49
N TRP A 92 -7.29 -9.54 17.51
CA TRP A 92 -6.52 -10.78 17.62
C TRP A 92 -5.31 -10.67 18.55
N THR A 93 -4.47 -9.65 18.34
CA THR A 93 -3.19 -9.50 19.07
C THR A 93 -3.37 -9.13 20.55
N SER A 94 -4.52 -8.56 20.92
CA SER A 94 -4.86 -8.25 22.32
C SER A 94 -5.19 -9.49 23.16
N LEU A 95 -5.50 -10.65 22.55
CA LEU A 95 -5.89 -11.86 23.28
C LEU A 95 -4.73 -12.44 24.11
N SER A 96 -3.54 -12.52 23.52
CA SER A 96 -2.30 -12.85 24.23
C SER A 96 -1.08 -12.59 23.35
N ARG A 97 0.13 -12.60 23.93
CA ARG A 97 1.40 -12.49 23.18
C ARG A 97 1.63 -13.61 22.15
N ASN A 98 0.91 -14.72 22.26
CA ASN A 98 0.99 -15.86 21.34
C ASN A 98 0.02 -15.74 20.16
N HIS A 99 -0.87 -14.74 20.16
CA HIS A 99 -1.75 -14.45 19.04
C HIS A 99 -1.02 -13.55 18.05
N VAL A 100 -0.77 -14.09 16.86
CA VAL A 100 0.04 -13.44 15.84
C VAL A 100 -0.71 -13.37 14.52
N VAL A 101 -0.43 -12.33 13.75
CA VAL A 101 -1.01 -12.08 12.43
C VAL A 101 0.08 -12.17 11.38
N TRP A 102 -0.24 -12.87 10.29
CA TRP A 102 0.55 -12.79 9.08
C TRP A 102 -0.18 -12.01 7.99
N LEU A 103 0.40 -10.88 7.60
CA LEU A 103 0.03 -10.09 6.44
C LEU A 103 0.66 -10.70 5.18
N ASN A 104 -0.12 -11.47 4.43
CA ASN A 104 0.27 -12.08 3.16
C ASN A 104 0.22 -11.04 2.02
N CYS A 105 1.20 -10.14 2.04
CA CYS A 105 1.40 -9.09 1.04
C CYS A 105 2.10 -9.65 -0.21
N LYS A 106 1.51 -9.46 -1.40
CA LYS A 106 2.04 -10.05 -2.65
C LYS A 106 3.05 -9.15 -3.38
N ALA A 107 2.81 -7.84 -3.44
CA ALA A 107 3.69 -6.87 -4.12
C ALA A 107 4.91 -6.44 -3.26
N ALA A 108 6.07 -6.19 -3.85
CA ALA A 108 7.29 -5.78 -3.12
C ALA A 108 7.13 -4.46 -2.34
N TYR A 109 6.45 -3.48 -2.94
CA TYR A 109 6.15 -2.17 -2.37
C TYR A 109 4.63 -1.95 -2.29
N GLY A 110 4.21 -0.91 -1.56
CA GLY A 110 2.82 -0.44 -1.50
C GLY A 110 2.08 -0.78 -0.21
N TYR A 111 2.70 -1.53 0.70
CA TYR A 111 2.11 -1.91 1.99
C TYR A 111 2.73 -1.15 3.18
N GLU A 112 3.74 -0.32 2.95
CA GLU A 112 4.48 0.40 3.98
C GLU A 112 3.56 1.27 4.82
N TYR A 113 2.59 1.95 4.19
CA TYR A 113 1.59 2.72 4.91
C TYR A 113 0.75 1.88 5.87
N LEU A 114 0.37 0.66 5.46
CA LEU A 114 -0.34 -0.26 6.35
C LEU A 114 0.56 -0.66 7.53
N PHE A 115 1.84 -0.94 7.29
CA PHE A 115 2.78 -1.33 8.33
C PHE A 115 3.03 -0.20 9.34
N ILE A 116 3.22 1.03 8.84
CA ILE A 116 3.38 2.23 9.67
C ILE A 116 2.17 2.40 10.57
N ASN A 117 0.97 2.48 10.00
CA ASN A 117 -0.24 2.74 10.78
C ASN A 117 -0.55 1.63 11.79
N LEU A 118 -0.38 0.35 11.43
CA LEU A 118 -0.53 -0.74 12.40
C LEU A 118 0.48 -0.65 13.55
N SER A 119 1.71 -0.26 13.24
CA SER A 119 2.78 -0.14 14.23
C SER A 119 2.60 1.06 15.15
N GLU A 120 2.18 2.21 14.61
CA GLU A 120 1.83 3.40 15.38
C GLU A 120 0.66 3.15 16.33
N GLU A 121 -0.43 2.60 15.79
CA GLU A 121 -1.68 2.39 16.55
C GLU A 121 -1.59 1.30 17.61
N LEU A 122 -0.76 0.28 17.40
CA LEU A 122 -0.67 -0.89 18.29
C LEU A 122 0.62 -0.93 19.09
N GLY A 123 1.61 -0.10 18.77
CA GLY A 123 2.96 -0.16 19.36
C GLY A 123 3.71 -1.45 19.02
N ILE A 124 3.32 -2.15 17.94
CA ILE A 124 3.90 -3.44 17.53
C ILE A 124 4.60 -3.29 16.18
N LYS A 125 5.92 -3.51 16.16
CA LYS A 125 6.67 -3.52 14.90
C LYS A 125 6.28 -4.71 14.01
N VAL A 126 6.33 -4.50 12.70
CA VAL A 126 6.03 -5.54 11.70
C VAL A 126 7.30 -6.31 11.34
N HIS A 127 7.28 -7.64 11.52
CA HIS A 127 8.41 -8.50 11.17
C HIS A 127 8.55 -8.69 9.65
N MET A 128 9.75 -8.46 9.12
CA MET A 128 10.13 -8.70 7.72
C MET A 128 11.50 -9.38 7.62
N ASN A 129 11.65 -10.31 6.67
CA ASN A 129 12.91 -11.03 6.47
C ASN A 129 14.03 -10.15 5.89
N LYS A 130 13.68 -9.11 5.11
CA LYS A 130 14.61 -8.19 4.45
C LYS A 130 14.15 -6.76 4.66
N LEU A 131 15.09 -5.89 5.02
CA LEU A 131 14.85 -4.45 5.28
C LEU A 131 15.76 -3.54 4.45
N ASP A 132 16.65 -4.11 3.61
CA ASP A 132 17.69 -3.35 2.92
C ASP A 132 17.12 -2.26 2.00
N MET A 133 15.93 -2.49 1.45
CA MET A 133 15.18 -1.53 0.65
C MET A 133 14.82 -0.24 1.40
N PHE A 134 14.68 -0.29 2.73
CA PHE A 134 14.30 0.85 3.56
C PHE A 134 15.50 1.45 4.31
N ARG A 135 16.74 1.03 4.01
CA ARG A 135 17.94 1.40 4.80
C ARG A 135 18.08 2.91 5.08
N ASN A 136 17.65 3.75 4.14
CA ASN A 136 17.74 5.21 4.24
C ASN A 136 16.37 5.89 4.41
N MET A 137 15.34 5.14 4.85
CA MET A 137 13.97 5.61 5.07
C MET A 137 13.60 5.39 6.55
N PRO A 138 14.13 6.23 7.47
CA PRO A 138 13.91 6.08 8.91
C PRO A 138 12.44 6.05 9.30
N GLU A 139 11.60 6.79 8.58
CA GLU A 139 10.14 6.86 8.74
C GLU A 139 9.42 5.53 8.46
N ILE A 140 10.03 4.61 7.71
CA ILE A 140 9.52 3.24 7.54
C ILE A 140 10.24 2.32 8.53
N LEU A 141 11.56 2.46 8.68
CA LEU A 141 12.40 1.58 9.49
C LEU A 141 12.02 1.53 10.97
N CYS A 142 11.53 2.62 11.56
CA CYS A 142 11.11 2.62 12.95
C CYS A 142 9.93 1.67 13.22
N HIS A 143 9.12 1.36 12.20
CA HIS A 143 7.91 0.54 12.30
C HIS A 143 8.08 -0.94 11.94
N VAL A 144 9.23 -1.32 11.38
CA VAL A 144 9.53 -2.69 10.94
C VAL A 144 10.70 -3.31 11.72
N SER A 145 10.81 -4.63 11.73
CA SER A 145 11.84 -5.35 12.48
C SER A 145 12.27 -6.65 11.79
N LYS A 146 13.52 -7.08 12.02
CA LYS A 146 14.00 -8.44 11.70
C LYS A 146 13.79 -9.42 12.86
N ASP A 147 13.35 -8.94 14.03
CA ASP A 147 13.05 -9.81 15.17
C ASP A 147 11.76 -10.59 14.90
N PRO A 148 11.79 -11.94 14.83
CA PRO A 148 10.60 -12.73 14.58
C PRO A 148 9.66 -12.79 15.79
N ARG A 149 10.04 -12.29 16.97
CA ARG A 149 9.22 -12.37 18.20
C ARG A 149 8.08 -11.34 18.26
N THR A 150 7.84 -10.57 17.20
CA THR A 150 6.71 -9.64 17.12
C THR A 150 5.39 -10.39 16.92
N GLN A 151 4.26 -9.70 17.11
CA GLN A 151 2.94 -10.30 16.84
C GLN A 151 2.45 -10.08 15.40
N ILE A 152 3.00 -9.09 14.69
CA ILE A 152 2.61 -8.79 13.31
C ILE A 152 3.75 -9.18 12.38
N HIS A 153 3.46 -9.96 11.34
CA HIS A 153 4.43 -10.45 10.38
C HIS A 153 4.03 -10.06 8.96
N ALA A 154 4.98 -9.59 8.17
CA ALA A 154 4.90 -9.44 6.72
C ALA A 154 6.07 -10.14 6.01
N CYS A 155 6.71 -11.11 6.69
CA CYS A 155 7.75 -11.93 6.12
C CYS A 155 7.24 -12.77 4.94
N ARG A 156 8.14 -13.04 3.99
CA ARG A 156 7.86 -13.82 2.78
C ARG A 156 8.82 -14.99 2.63
N HIS A 157 8.33 -16.04 2.01
CA HIS A 157 9.04 -17.25 1.64
C HIS A 157 8.62 -17.66 0.22
N PRO A 158 9.51 -18.24 -0.61
CA PRO A 158 9.14 -18.78 -1.93
C PRO A 158 7.98 -19.81 -1.97
N ARG A 159 7.50 -20.26 -0.80
CA ARG A 159 6.41 -21.24 -0.63
C ARG A 159 5.25 -20.65 0.20
N ASP A 160 5.04 -19.34 0.10
CA ASP A 160 4.02 -18.64 0.92
C ASP A 160 2.61 -19.21 0.76
N ASP A 161 2.26 -19.76 -0.40
CA ASP A 161 0.92 -20.32 -0.61
C ASP A 161 0.65 -21.59 0.23
N ASP A 162 1.67 -22.40 0.50
CA ASP A 162 1.57 -23.56 1.41
C ASP A 162 1.45 -23.11 2.87
N CYS A 163 2.20 -22.07 3.24
CA CYS A 163 2.12 -21.44 4.56
C CYS A 163 0.73 -20.88 4.83
N PHE A 164 0.09 -20.28 3.82
CA PHE A 164 -1.23 -19.67 3.94
C PHE A 164 -2.32 -20.70 4.21
N ARG A 165 -2.30 -21.84 3.50
CA ARG A 165 -3.26 -22.93 3.74
C ARG A 165 -3.11 -23.54 5.13
N GLY A 166 -1.90 -23.52 5.69
CA GLY A 166 -1.60 -24.10 7.01
C GLY A 166 -1.65 -23.13 8.18
N ASN A 167 -1.98 -21.84 7.98
CA ASN A 167 -1.81 -20.77 8.97
C ASN A 167 -0.41 -20.82 9.64
N LYS A 168 0.64 -20.92 8.83
CA LYS A 168 2.03 -20.95 9.29
C LYS A 168 2.71 -19.65 8.92
N LEU A 169 3.60 -19.18 9.79
CA LEU A 169 4.45 -18.03 9.49
C LEU A 169 5.55 -18.43 8.48
N PRO A 170 5.76 -17.65 7.40
CA PRO A 170 6.82 -17.92 6.42
C PRO A 170 8.24 -17.94 6.99
N CYS A 171 8.48 -17.27 8.12
CA CYS A 171 9.77 -17.29 8.82
C CYS A 171 10.04 -18.56 9.63
N GLY A 172 9.09 -19.51 9.67
CA GLY A 172 9.22 -20.78 10.38
C GLY A 172 8.95 -20.71 11.88
N MET A 173 8.64 -19.53 12.43
CA MET A 173 8.30 -19.40 13.84
C MET A 173 6.95 -20.07 14.13
N THR A 174 6.92 -20.95 15.14
CA THR A 174 5.72 -21.72 15.53
C THR A 174 5.41 -21.62 17.02
N ARG A 175 6.36 -21.14 17.82
CA ARG A 175 6.26 -21.04 19.28
C ARG A 175 6.92 -19.76 19.77
N LEU A 176 6.40 -19.19 20.86
CA LEU A 176 7.02 -18.14 21.65
C LEU A 176 7.22 -18.66 23.08
N ASN A 177 8.46 -18.69 23.56
CA ASN A 177 8.84 -19.20 24.88
C ASN A 177 8.29 -20.61 25.17
N GLY A 178 8.30 -21.50 24.17
CA GLY A 178 7.79 -22.88 24.28
C GLY A 178 6.29 -23.03 24.03
N THR A 179 5.51 -21.97 24.12
CA THR A 179 4.05 -21.98 23.88
C THR A 179 3.74 -21.82 22.38
N PRO A 180 2.85 -22.65 21.79
CA PRO A 180 2.44 -22.52 20.39
C PRO A 180 1.88 -21.13 20.04
N LEU A 181 2.06 -20.71 18.78
CA LEU A 181 1.44 -19.49 18.25
C LEU A 181 0.03 -19.79 17.72
N HIS A 182 -0.87 -18.84 17.92
CA HIS A 182 -2.20 -18.80 17.29
C HIS A 182 -2.13 -17.82 16.13
N VAL A 183 -2.01 -18.35 14.91
CA VAL A 183 -1.78 -17.57 13.69
C VAL A 183 -3.08 -17.38 12.94
N ILE A 184 -3.39 -16.13 12.57
CA ILE A 184 -4.32 -15.82 11.48
C ILE A 184 -3.57 -15.22 10.30
N SER A 185 -4.06 -15.49 9.10
CA SER A 185 -3.48 -14.98 7.86
C SER A 185 -4.44 -13.97 7.24
N ILE A 186 -3.97 -12.74 7.01
CA ILE A 186 -4.73 -11.68 6.33
C ILE A 186 -4.05 -11.43 4.99
N LYS A 187 -4.79 -11.57 3.90
CA LYS A 187 -4.31 -11.27 2.54
C LYS A 187 -5.00 -9.99 2.05
N PRO A 188 -4.32 -8.83 2.06
CA PRO A 188 -4.85 -7.64 1.40
C PRO A 188 -5.13 -7.94 -0.07
N SER A 189 -6.37 -7.73 -0.50
CA SER A 189 -6.83 -8.03 -1.84
C SER A 189 -7.82 -6.97 -2.29
N THR A 190 -7.81 -6.64 -3.57
CA THR A 190 -8.81 -5.73 -4.13
C THR A 190 -10.19 -6.36 -3.98
N MET A 191 -11.11 -5.60 -3.39
CA MET A 191 -12.54 -5.88 -3.36
C MET A 191 -13.27 -4.64 -3.87
N TRP A 192 -14.45 -4.85 -4.46
CA TRP A 192 -15.24 -3.77 -5.03
C TRP A 192 -16.73 -4.06 -4.90
N PHE A 193 -17.52 -3.00 -4.97
CA PHE A 193 -18.97 -3.04 -5.08
C PHE A 193 -19.37 -2.48 -6.44
N GLY A 194 -20.25 -3.19 -7.15
CA GLY A 194 -20.80 -2.72 -8.42
C GLY A 194 -21.86 -1.64 -8.20
N GLU A 195 -22.17 -0.90 -9.26
CA GLU A 195 -23.27 0.06 -9.24
C GLU A 195 -24.61 -0.68 -9.08
N ARG A 196 -25.45 -0.21 -8.16
CA ARG A 196 -26.84 -0.68 -8.08
C ARG A 196 -27.58 -0.20 -9.31
N LYS A 197 -27.93 -1.10 -10.22
CA LYS A 197 -28.90 -0.82 -11.28
C LYS A 197 -30.24 -0.50 -10.60
N LYS A 198 -30.71 0.74 -10.78
CA LYS A 198 -32.07 1.13 -10.41
C LYS A 198 -33.08 0.50 -11.37
#